data_AF-A0A8J4DH03-F1
#
_entry.id   AF-A0A8J4DH03-F1
#
_cell.length_a   1.000
_cell.length_b   1.000
_cell.length_c   1.000
_cell.angle_alpha   90.00
_cell.angle_beta   90.00
_cell.angle_gamma   90.00
#
_symmetry.space_group_name_H-M   'P 1'
#
loop_
_entity.id
_entity.type
_entity.pdbx_description
1 polymer ?
#
loop_
_entity_poly.entity_id
_entity_poly.type
_entity_poly.pdbx_seq_one_letter_code
_entity_poly.pdbx_strand_id
1 'polypeptide(L)'
;YMILDTKRFVPHTELQPGLLQVLEQMPGFHKTADVTAELSRGYWPSYNVAYFPEVYDAAGYPDMIARLEEKGPKKYAFSIRLLKYQIAPRAAIFRRDQGQVDTLEHLKHIMRYNDWQKDPVG
;
A
#
# COMPACT_ATOMS: atom_id res chain seq x y z
N TYR A 1 -4.45 9.36 -3.70
CA TYR A 1 -5.23 10.01 -2.63
C TYR A 1 -6.10 8.99 -1.93
N MET A 2 -6.27 9.16 -0.62
CA MET A 2 -7.18 8.38 0.21
C MET A 2 -8.15 9.38 0.84
N ILE A 3 -9.44 9.28 0.53
CA ILE A 3 -10.49 10.17 1.00
C ILE A 3 -11.35 9.38 1.99
N LEU A 4 -11.19 9.68 3.28
CA LEU A 4 -11.91 9.06 4.38
C LEU A 4 -13.08 9.95 4.81
N ASP A 5 -14.31 9.49 4.61
CA ASP A 5 -15.52 10.21 5.04
C ASP A 5 -15.90 9.83 6.48
N THR A 6 -15.32 10.56 7.42
CA THR A 6 -15.55 10.36 8.87
C THR A 6 -17.03 10.54 9.29
N LYS A 7 -17.86 11.21 8.48
CA LYS A 7 -19.31 11.34 8.78
C LYS A 7 -20.04 10.01 8.64
N ARG A 8 -19.47 9.07 7.88
CA ARG A 8 -20.01 7.72 7.68
C ARG A 8 -19.45 6.70 8.66
N PHE A 9 -18.49 7.10 9.50
CA PHE A 9 -17.91 6.22 10.49
C PHE A 9 -18.79 6.20 11.74
N VAL A 10 -19.34 5.04 12.04
CA VAL A 10 -20.05 4.77 13.29
C VAL A 10 -19.28 3.70 14.06
N PRO A 11 -18.76 4.01 15.26
CA PRO A 11 -18.04 3.03 16.07
C PRO A 11 -18.88 1.79 16.39
N HIS A 12 -18.23 0.63 16.44
CA HIS A 12 -18.83 -0.66 16.80
C HIS A 12 -19.95 -1.15 15.86
N THR A 13 -20.00 -0.66 14.62
CA THR A 13 -20.89 -1.16 13.57
C THR A 13 -20.10 -1.57 12.32
N GLU A 14 -20.74 -2.32 11.43
CA GLU A 14 -20.14 -2.66 10.14
C GLU A 14 -19.83 -1.42 9.29
N LEU A 15 -18.65 -1.38 8.68
CA LEU A 15 -18.25 -0.28 7.80
C LEU A 15 -19.09 -0.30 6.52
N GLN A 16 -19.84 0.76 6.28
CA GLN A 16 -20.72 0.87 5.12
C GLN A 16 -19.96 1.41 3.91
N PRO A 17 -20.24 0.92 2.68
CA PRO A 17 -19.64 1.43 1.45
C PRO A 17 -19.60 2.96 1.43
N GLY A 18 -18.52 3.53 0.89
CA GLY A 18 -18.28 4.95 0.72
C GLY A 18 -17.58 5.62 1.91
N LEU A 19 -17.16 4.85 2.91
CA LEU A 19 -16.29 5.33 3.99
C LEU A 19 -14.91 5.69 3.46
N LEU A 20 -14.31 4.85 2.59
CA LEU A 20 -12.99 5.10 2.02
C LEU A 20 -13.02 5.04 0.49
N GLN A 21 -12.76 6.19 -0.13
CA GLN A 21 -12.53 6.31 -1.57
C GLN A 21 -11.04 6.46 -1.85
N VAL A 22 -10.52 5.71 -2.81
CA VAL A 22 -9.12 5.82 -3.25
C VAL A 22 -9.08 6.28 -4.70
N LEU A 23 -8.26 7.30 -4.94
CA LEU A 23 -7.98 7.85 -6.26
C LEU A 23 -6.49 7.72 -6.55
N GLU A 24 -6.13 7.09 -7.65
CA GLU A 24 -4.78 7.09 -8.19
C GLU A 24 -4.77 7.82 -9.54
N GLN A 25 -3.69 8.56 -9.81
CA GLN A 25 -3.61 9.45 -10.97
C GLN A 25 -2.23 9.38 -11.63
N MET A 26 -2.23 9.48 -12.95
CA MET A 26 -1.10 9.61 -13.85
C MET A 26 -1.42 10.74 -14.86
N PRO A 27 -0.42 11.27 -15.61
CA PRO A 27 -0.71 12.23 -16.67
C PRO A 27 -1.72 11.66 -17.68
N GLY A 28 -2.86 12.34 -17.84
CA GLY A 28 -3.93 11.93 -18.77
C GLY A 28 -4.80 10.75 -18.31
N PHE A 29 -4.58 10.19 -17.12
CA PHE A 29 -5.32 9.01 -16.63
C PHE A 29 -5.55 9.06 -15.12
N HIS A 30 -6.74 8.68 -14.66
CA HIS A 30 -6.98 8.48 -13.23
C HIS A 30 -7.98 7.34 -13.03
N LYS A 31 -7.89 6.71 -11.85
CA LYS A 31 -8.81 5.68 -11.40
C LYS A 31 -9.26 6.02 -10.00
N THR A 32 -10.56 5.90 -9.76
CA THR A 32 -11.17 6.05 -8.43
C THR A 32 -12.00 4.81 -8.14
N ALA A 33 -11.96 4.32 -6.90
CA ALA A 33 -12.86 3.28 -6.43
C ALA A 33 -13.15 3.43 -4.93
N ASP A 34 -14.32 2.94 -4.54
CA ASP A 34 -14.65 2.65 -3.15
C ASP A 34 -13.90 1.40 -2.70
N VAL A 35 -13.08 1.52 -1.66
CA VAL A 35 -12.30 0.41 -1.11
C VAL A 35 -12.70 0.09 0.32
N THR A 36 -13.90 0.50 0.73
CA THR A 36 -14.40 0.26 2.10
C THR A 36 -14.46 -1.23 2.43
N ALA A 37 -14.76 -2.10 1.46
CA ALA A 37 -14.77 -3.54 1.62
C ALA A 37 -13.37 -4.13 1.90
N GLU A 38 -12.30 -3.49 1.43
CA GLU A 38 -10.93 -3.88 1.78
C GLU A 38 -10.54 -3.31 3.14
N LEU A 39 -10.91 -2.06 3.42
CA LEU A 39 -10.68 -1.42 4.72
C LEU A 39 -11.32 -2.23 5.87
N SER A 40 -12.50 -2.82 5.65
CA SER A 40 -13.19 -3.61 6.67
C SER A 40 -12.43 -4.87 7.11
N ARG A 41 -11.42 -5.30 6.33
CA ARG A 41 -10.52 -6.40 6.71
C ARG A 41 -9.46 -5.97 7.73
N GLY A 42 -9.33 -4.67 8.01
CA GLY A 42 -8.53 -4.13 9.11
C GLY A 42 -7.80 -2.83 8.78
N TYR A 43 -7.25 -2.70 7.57
CA TYR A 43 -6.42 -1.55 7.21
C TYR A 43 -6.34 -1.35 5.70
N TRP A 44 -5.95 -0.14 5.29
CA TRP A 44 -5.61 0.19 3.90
C TRP A 44 -4.18 0.75 3.85
N PRO A 45 -3.20 0.02 3.29
CA PRO A 45 -1.83 0.51 3.20
C PRO A 45 -1.56 1.29 1.91
N SER A 46 -0.65 2.28 2.00
CA SER A 46 -0.14 3.02 0.85
C SER A 46 1.36 3.24 0.99
N TYR A 47 2.12 2.85 -0.03
CA TYR A 47 3.59 2.79 0.03
C TYR A 47 4.24 3.02 -1.34
N ASN A 48 3.68 3.96 -2.12
CA ASN A 48 4.21 4.41 -3.43
C ASN A 48 4.28 3.33 -4.52
N VAL A 49 3.45 2.30 -4.43
CA VAL A 49 3.19 1.37 -5.54
C VAL A 49 1.70 1.42 -5.81
N ALA A 50 1.30 1.60 -7.07
CA ALA A 50 -0.10 1.71 -7.45
C ALA A 50 -0.86 0.43 -7.10
N TYR A 51 -2.05 0.58 -6.52
CA TYR A 51 -2.96 -0.50 -6.16
C TYR A 51 -3.78 -0.98 -7.36
N PHE A 52 -4.32 -0.03 -8.15
CA PHE A 52 -5.19 -0.40 -9.26
C PHE A 52 -4.34 -0.98 -10.40
N PRO A 53 -4.63 -2.20 -10.88
CA PRO A 53 -3.87 -2.82 -11.97
C PRO A 53 -3.74 -1.92 -13.20
N GLU A 54 -4.80 -1.21 -13.57
CA GLU A 54 -4.78 -0.31 -14.73
C GLU A 54 -3.80 0.85 -14.56
N VAL A 55 -3.66 1.37 -13.33
CA VAL A 55 -2.71 2.44 -13.01
C VAL A 55 -1.29 1.89 -12.88
N TYR A 56 -1.15 0.69 -12.31
CA TYR A 56 0.11 -0.03 -12.21
C TYR A 56 0.72 -0.30 -13.59
N ASP A 57 -0.10 -0.76 -14.53
CA ASP A 57 0.31 -1.04 -15.90
C ASP A 57 0.60 0.26 -16.66
N ALA A 58 -0.28 1.28 -16.56
CA ALA A 58 -0.07 2.58 -17.19
C ALA A 58 1.18 3.32 -16.68
N ALA A 59 1.57 3.08 -15.42
CA ALA A 59 2.79 3.63 -14.84
C ALA A 59 4.07 2.88 -15.27
N GLY A 60 3.95 1.80 -16.04
CA GLY A 60 5.09 1.06 -16.61
C GLY A 60 5.84 0.19 -15.59
N TYR A 61 5.21 -0.17 -14.47
CA TYR A 61 5.84 -1.07 -13.49
C TYR A 61 6.21 -2.44 -14.10
N PRO A 62 5.35 -3.13 -14.89
CA PRO A 62 5.70 -4.41 -15.50
C PRO A 62 6.93 -4.32 -16.41
N ASP A 63 6.98 -3.30 -17.27
CA ASP A 63 8.10 -3.06 -18.20
C ASP A 63 9.42 -2.81 -17.46
N MET A 64 9.36 -2.01 -16.38
CA MET A 64 10.55 -1.73 -15.57
C MET A 64 11.04 -2.98 -14.84
N ILE A 65 10.14 -3.80 -14.31
CA ILE A 65 10.49 -5.09 -13.69
C ILE A 65 11.15 -6.00 -14.73
N ALA A 66 10.55 -6.17 -15.91
CA ALA A 66 11.10 -7.02 -16.98
C ALA A 66 12.52 -6.57 -17.39
N ARG A 67 12.74 -5.27 -17.59
CA ARG A 67 14.07 -4.71 -17.91
C ARG A 67 15.12 -4.96 -16.81
N LEU A 68 14.71 -4.95 -15.54
CA LEU A 68 15.63 -5.24 -14.42
C LEU A 68 15.91 -6.73 -14.30
N GLU A 69 14.91 -7.57 -14.56
CA GLU A 69 15.05 -9.02 -14.60
C GLU A 69 16.01 -9.44 -15.74
N GLU A 70 15.88 -8.87 -16.93
CA GLU A 70 16.82 -9.09 -18.05
C GLU A 70 18.27 -8.69 -17.71
N LYS A 71 18.46 -7.58 -17.00
CA LYS A 71 19.79 -7.11 -16.57
C LYS A 71 20.42 -7.95 -15.46
N GLY A 72 19.64 -8.80 -14.79
CA GLY A 72 20.12 -9.70 -13.75
C GLY A 72 19.18 -9.74 -12.54
N PRO A 73 18.31 -10.76 -12.41
CA PRO A 73 17.26 -10.78 -11.41
C PRO A 73 17.82 -10.88 -9.98
N LYS A 74 18.97 -11.54 -9.80
CA LYS A 74 19.66 -11.59 -8.50
C LYS A 74 20.31 -10.26 -8.14
N LYS A 75 20.91 -9.57 -9.12
CA LYS A 75 21.58 -8.28 -8.92
C LYS A 75 20.58 -7.17 -8.58
N TYR A 76 19.41 -7.20 -9.21
CA TYR A 76 18.36 -6.18 -9.03
C TYR A 76 17.19 -6.66 -8.16
N ALA A 77 17.36 -7.76 -7.41
CA ALA A 77 16.29 -8.39 -6.63
C ALA A 77 15.58 -7.39 -5.70
N PHE A 78 16.35 -6.56 -5.00
CA PHE A 78 15.79 -5.53 -4.11
C PHE A 78 15.01 -4.46 -4.89
N SER A 79 15.56 -3.93 -5.99
CA SER A 79 14.87 -2.96 -6.84
C SER A 79 13.58 -3.52 -7.42
N ILE A 80 13.59 -4.77 -7.91
CA ILE A 80 12.39 -5.46 -8.40
C ILE A 80 11.36 -5.61 -7.28
N ARG A 81 11.80 -5.96 -6.06
CA ARG A 81 10.92 -6.10 -4.89
C ARG A 81 10.26 -4.77 -4.53
N LEU A 82 10.97 -3.63 -4.60
CA LEU A 82 10.41 -2.30 -4.34
C LEU A 82 9.26 -1.92 -5.29
N LEU A 83 9.21 -2.53 -6.48
CA LEU A 83 8.23 -2.23 -7.52
C LEU A 83 7.00 -3.15 -7.48
N LYS A 84 7.04 -4.22 -6.69
CA LYS A 84 5.94 -5.18 -6.58
C LYS A 84 5.06 -4.83 -5.39
N TYR A 85 3.79 -4.51 -5.66
CA TYR A 85 2.82 -4.04 -4.65
C TYR A 85 2.79 -4.97 -3.42
N GLN A 86 2.62 -6.27 -3.64
CA GLN A 86 2.42 -7.24 -2.55
C GLN A 86 3.65 -7.52 -1.68
N ILE A 87 4.87 -7.38 -2.22
CA ILE A 87 6.10 -7.88 -1.57
C ILE A 87 7.13 -6.78 -1.28
N ALA A 88 6.83 -5.52 -1.61
CA ALA A 88 7.65 -4.39 -1.21
C ALA A 88 7.89 -4.41 0.32
N PRO A 89 9.07 -4.00 0.82
CA PRO A 89 9.38 -4.02 2.25
C PRO A 89 8.31 -3.34 3.11
N ARG A 90 7.82 -2.16 2.69
CA ARG A 90 6.74 -1.44 3.39
C ARG A 90 5.42 -2.21 3.39
N ALA A 91 5.08 -2.90 2.30
CA ALA A 91 3.89 -3.76 2.25
C ALA A 91 3.99 -4.91 3.26
N ALA A 92 5.17 -5.52 3.37
CA ALA A 92 5.44 -6.58 4.32
C ALA A 92 5.43 -6.08 5.79
N ILE A 93 6.02 -4.92 6.08
CA ILE A 93 5.98 -4.28 7.41
C ILE A 93 4.53 -3.99 7.81
N PHE A 94 3.74 -3.33 6.95
CA PHE A 94 2.33 -3.06 7.27
C PHE A 94 1.54 -4.34 7.49
N ARG A 95 1.73 -5.36 6.64
CA ARG A 95 1.05 -6.66 6.80
C ARG A 95 1.38 -7.34 8.13
N ARG A 96 2.63 -7.22 8.60
CA ARG A 96 3.11 -7.80 9.88
C ARG A 96 2.59 -7.01 11.09
N ASP A 97 2.65 -5.68 11.04
CA ASP A 97 2.59 -4.84 12.24
C ASP A 97 1.27 -4.09 12.43
N GLN A 98 0.45 -3.92 11.38
CA GLN A 98 -0.80 -3.14 11.48
C GLN A 98 -1.75 -3.65 12.57
N GLY A 99 -1.77 -4.96 12.81
CA GLY A 99 -2.64 -5.59 13.81
C GLY A 99 -2.26 -5.29 15.26
N GLN A 100 -1.12 -4.61 15.49
CA GLN A 100 -0.69 -4.17 16.82
C GLN A 100 -1.09 -2.72 17.11
N VAL A 101 -1.81 -2.06 16.18
CA VAL A 101 -2.18 -0.65 16.27
C VAL A 101 -3.53 -0.46 16.97
N ASP A 102 -3.51 -0.44 18.29
CA ASP A 102 -4.70 -0.23 19.13
C ASP A 102 -4.85 1.21 19.63
N THR A 103 -3.74 1.95 19.66
CA THR A 103 -3.69 3.31 20.23
C THR A 103 -3.05 4.29 19.26
N LEU A 104 -3.28 5.58 19.51
CA LEU A 104 -2.62 6.64 18.75
C LEU A 104 -1.09 6.58 18.88
N GLU A 105 -0.56 6.13 20.02
CA GLU A 105 0.89 5.94 20.19
C GLU A 105 1.41 4.78 19.37
N HIS A 106 0.68 3.67 19.27
CA HIS A 106 1.04 2.57 18.35
C HIS A 106 1.00 3.03 16.89
N LEU A 107 0.01 3.86 16.52
CA LEU A 107 -0.07 4.45 15.18
C LEU A 107 1.13 5.35 14.89
N LYS A 108 1.52 6.22 15.83
CA LYS A 108 2.73 7.04 15.70
C LYS A 108 3.98 6.16 15.57
N HIS A 109 4.05 5.07 16.33
CA HIS A 109 5.19 4.16 16.31
C HIS A 109 5.36 3.52 14.93
N ILE A 110 4.32 2.88 14.37
CA ILE A 110 4.42 2.23 13.05
C ILE A 110 4.72 3.24 11.92
N MET A 111 4.17 4.46 12.01
CA MET A 111 4.42 5.50 11.00
C MET A 111 5.83 6.09 11.06
N ARG A 112 6.51 5.97 12.21
CA ARG A 112 7.90 6.40 12.41
C ARG A 112 8.89 5.23 12.43
N TYR A 113 8.41 4.00 12.25
CA TYR A 113 9.21 2.81 12.38
C TYR A 113 10.32 2.78 11.32
N ASN A 114 11.55 2.63 11.80
CA ASN A 114 12.74 2.44 10.97
C ASN A 114 13.81 1.71 11.78
N ASP A 115 13.89 0.39 11.61
CA ASP A 115 14.94 -0.44 12.18
C ASP A 115 15.68 -1.21 11.08
N TRP A 116 16.12 -0.49 10.04
CA TRP A 116 16.70 -1.08 8.82
C TRP A 116 17.91 -2.00 9.06
N GLN A 117 18.59 -1.89 10.21
CA GLN A 117 19.74 -2.74 10.54
C GLN A 117 19.34 -4.12 11.08
N LYS A 118 18.16 -4.22 11.71
CA LYS A 118 17.72 -5.44 12.42
C LYS A 118 16.46 -6.04 11.82
N ASP A 119 15.65 -5.28 11.09
CA ASP A 119 14.44 -5.77 10.47
C ASP A 119 14.76 -6.69 9.28
N PRO A 120 14.37 -7.98 9.31
CA PRO A 120 14.65 -8.91 8.21
C PRO A 120 13.90 -8.59 6.91
N VAL A 121 12.92 -7.68 6.95
CA VAL A 121 12.15 -7.24 5.78
C VAL A 121 12.88 -6.13 5.01
N GLY A 122 13.77 -5.38 5.69
CA GLY A 122 14.51 -4.21 5.21
C GLY A 122 15.37 -4.44 3.98
#